data_AF-A0A286G4T5-F1
#
_entry.id   AF-A0A286G4T5-F1
#
_cell.length_a   1.000
_cell.length_b   1.000
_cell.length_c   1.000
_cell.angle_alpha   90.00
_cell.angle_beta   90.00
_cell.angle_gamma   90.00
#
_symmetry.space_group_name_H-M   'P 1'
#
loop_
_entity.id
_entity.type
_entity.pdbx_description
1 polymer ?
#
loop_
_entity_poly.entity_id
_entity_poly.type
_entity_poly.pdbx_seq_one_letter_code
_entity_poly.pdbx_strand_id
1 'polypeptide(L)'
;MTSRHEQWARLRRRLWQPPRAHGEQPRERVVGPLELFYDLVVVVLVAQAAHHLAAHLTWHGLGEFAAVFALVWIAWFNGSLHHELHGYEDARGRSMFLLQILVLVPLGAFIPEAGGARGVAFAVDAGVLFAVLAVLWRLAARGDSPEFRRPSRMFVTGTAFCAVVLAASAALPAGARVVTWGLLAVAYLAGFAVMIGTATPVQAAALTVTDALTERFGLFIIIVLGETVTGVVDGLAHEPTNALTLAVGLVAVVVGFGAWWTYFDFAGHRRPRPTRASTVQWMLTHLPLTAAVAAMGAAMVGLVEHSHAGRTPAATAWVLSGGAAVVLCTTMVLAASLYVWCLERALYRPLARTCVAVAAVCVGVGAVRPAPLALGIALVLLLGVPWGLAVAYRLSHEEESAAADRR
;
A
#
# COMPACT_ATOMS: atom_id res chain seq x y z
N MET A 1 24.83 -28.33 -37.81
CA MET A 1 24.61 -28.88 -36.45
C MET A 1 25.16 -27.85 -35.46
N THR A 2 24.31 -27.12 -34.75
CA THR A 2 24.79 -26.21 -33.68
C THR A 2 25.51 -27.05 -32.63
N SER A 3 26.75 -26.66 -32.28
CA SER A 3 27.52 -27.41 -31.29
C SER A 3 26.74 -27.49 -29.98
N ARG A 4 26.82 -28.60 -29.24
CA ARG A 4 26.13 -28.78 -27.95
C ARG A 4 26.41 -27.61 -26.99
N HIS A 5 27.61 -27.01 -27.08
CA HIS A 5 27.99 -25.78 -26.37
C HIS A 5 27.15 -24.55 -26.73
N GLU A 6 26.85 -24.32 -28.01
CA GLU A 6 25.99 -23.21 -28.41
C GLU A 6 24.55 -23.39 -27.93
N GLN A 7 24.04 -24.63 -27.94
CA GLN A 7 22.71 -24.93 -27.40
C GLN A 7 22.64 -24.65 -25.90
N TRP A 8 23.63 -25.10 -25.13
CA TRP A 8 23.75 -24.79 -23.70
C TRP A 8 23.89 -23.30 -23.41
N ALA A 9 24.69 -22.57 -24.20
CA ALA A 9 24.85 -21.13 -24.03
C ALA A 9 23.57 -20.35 -24.35
N ARG A 10 22.78 -20.79 -25.34
CA ARG A 10 21.45 -20.22 -25.64
C ARG A 10 20.43 -20.54 -24.54
N LEU A 11 20.43 -21.78 -24.04
CA LEU A 11 19.54 -22.19 -22.95
C LEU A 11 19.84 -21.40 -21.67
N ARG A 12 21.11 -21.30 -21.29
CA ARG A 12 21.56 -20.51 -20.13
C ARG A 12 21.18 -19.03 -20.27
N ARG A 13 21.32 -18.45 -21.47
CA ARG A 13 20.88 -17.07 -21.70
C ARG A 13 19.37 -16.90 -21.60
N ARG A 14 18.58 -17.88 -22.05
CA ARG A 14 17.11 -17.82 -21.92
C ARG A 14 16.63 -17.98 -20.47
N LEU A 15 17.32 -18.79 -19.66
CA LEU A 15 16.96 -19.06 -18.28
C LEU A 15 17.53 -18.06 -17.27
N TRP A 16 18.65 -17.40 -17.61
CA TRP A 16 19.41 -16.55 -16.70
C TRP A 16 19.90 -15.27 -17.38
N GLN A 17 18.95 -14.39 -17.71
CA GLN A 17 19.24 -13.09 -18.30
C GLN A 17 19.85 -12.13 -17.26
N PRO A 18 20.77 -11.24 -17.67
CA PRO A 18 21.13 -10.09 -16.84
C PRO A 18 19.87 -9.25 -16.57
N PRO A 19 19.78 -8.48 -15.46
CA PRO A 19 18.65 -7.58 -15.25
C PRO A 19 18.64 -6.52 -16.37
N ARG A 20 17.45 -6.04 -16.75
CA ARG A 20 17.33 -4.92 -17.72
C ARG A 20 18.06 -3.69 -17.20
N ALA A 21 18.69 -2.92 -18.08
CA ALA A 21 19.21 -1.62 -17.70
C ALA A 21 18.05 -0.61 -17.51
N HIS A 22 18.29 0.47 -16.76
CA HIS A 22 17.30 1.54 -16.65
C HIS A 22 16.92 2.10 -18.02
N GLY A 23 15.62 2.34 -18.24
CA GLY A 23 15.09 2.87 -19.49
C GLY A 23 14.77 1.83 -20.56
N GLU A 24 15.16 0.56 -20.38
CA GLU A 24 14.85 -0.54 -21.30
C GLU A 24 13.54 -1.28 -20.94
N GLN A 25 12.67 -0.68 -20.15
CA GLN A 25 11.41 -1.32 -19.74
C GLN A 25 10.42 -1.47 -20.91
N PRO A 26 9.73 -2.62 -21.03
CA PRO A 26 8.64 -2.78 -21.99
C PRO A 26 7.55 -1.75 -21.72
N ARG A 27 7.04 -1.12 -22.79
CA ARG A 27 5.94 -0.15 -22.69
C ARG A 27 4.61 -0.80 -22.31
N GLU A 28 4.40 -2.02 -22.78
CA GLU A 28 3.23 -2.85 -22.52
C GLU A 28 3.71 -4.12 -21.82
N ARG A 29 3.46 -4.18 -20.52
CA ARG A 29 3.79 -5.30 -19.65
C ARG A 29 2.50 -5.72 -18.95
N VAL A 30 2.31 -7.02 -18.83
CA VAL A 30 1.21 -7.61 -18.06
C VAL A 30 1.77 -8.13 -16.75
N VAL A 31 0.99 -8.04 -15.68
CA VAL A 31 1.37 -8.56 -14.37
C VAL A 31 1.41 -10.08 -14.40
N GLY A 32 2.54 -10.65 -13.98
CA GLY A 32 2.75 -12.09 -13.98
C GLY A 32 2.16 -12.76 -12.72
N PRO A 33 1.72 -14.04 -12.78
CA PRO A 33 1.16 -14.75 -11.62
C PRO A 33 2.10 -14.79 -10.40
N LEU A 34 3.42 -14.81 -10.62
CA LEU A 34 4.40 -14.82 -9.54
C LEU A 34 4.46 -13.49 -8.78
N GLU A 35 4.21 -12.37 -9.45
CA GLU A 35 4.13 -11.06 -8.79
C GLU A 35 2.91 -11.01 -7.88
N LEU A 36 1.78 -11.54 -8.34
CA LEU A 36 0.56 -11.64 -7.53
C LEU A 36 0.78 -12.56 -6.32
N PHE A 37 1.50 -13.66 -6.50
CA PHE A 37 1.88 -14.53 -5.39
C PHE A 37 2.79 -13.82 -4.38
N TYR A 38 3.75 -13.01 -4.85
CA TYR A 38 4.57 -12.17 -3.98
C TYR A 38 3.74 -11.15 -3.21
N ASP A 39 2.81 -10.46 -3.88
CA ASP A 39 1.90 -9.49 -3.26
C ASP A 39 1.02 -10.17 -2.19
N LEU A 40 0.57 -11.41 -2.44
CA LEU A 40 -0.16 -12.23 -1.47
C LEU A 40 0.70 -12.61 -0.25
N VAL A 41 1.98 -12.97 -0.43
CA VAL A 41 2.88 -13.24 0.71
C VAL A 41 3.09 -11.99 1.54
N VAL A 42 3.26 -10.82 0.90
CA VAL A 42 3.40 -9.55 1.61
C VAL A 42 2.15 -9.21 2.42
N VAL A 43 0.94 -9.49 1.92
CA VAL A 43 -0.26 -9.22 2.74
C VAL A 43 -0.31 -10.06 4.01
N VAL A 44 0.27 -11.26 4.02
CA VAL A 44 0.35 -12.04 5.26
C VAL A 44 1.09 -11.25 6.34
N LEU A 45 2.15 -10.52 5.99
CA LEU A 45 2.87 -9.64 6.92
C LEU A 45 2.01 -8.45 7.35
N VAL A 46 1.24 -7.88 6.42
CA VAL A 46 0.27 -6.80 6.73
C VAL A 46 -0.80 -7.30 7.70
N ALA A 47 -1.32 -8.50 7.50
CA ALA A 47 -2.30 -9.14 8.39
C ALA A 47 -1.71 -9.38 9.79
N GLN A 48 -0.47 -9.87 9.90
CA GLN A 48 0.21 -9.99 11.21
C GLN A 48 0.34 -8.64 11.91
N ALA A 49 0.63 -7.56 11.18
CA ALA A 49 0.70 -6.22 11.75
C ALA A 49 -0.68 -5.71 12.18
N ALA A 50 -1.72 -5.97 11.38
CA ALA A 50 -3.10 -5.61 11.69
C ALA A 50 -3.64 -6.37 12.91
N HIS A 51 -3.41 -7.68 13.00
CA HIS A 51 -3.77 -8.48 14.18
C HIS A 51 -3.05 -8.01 15.45
N HIS A 52 -1.75 -7.67 15.35
CA HIS A 52 -1.03 -7.06 16.47
C HIS A 52 -1.68 -5.74 16.92
N LEU A 53 -2.07 -4.90 15.95
CA LEU A 53 -2.78 -3.66 16.24
C LEU A 53 -4.15 -3.91 16.89
N ALA A 54 -4.90 -4.92 16.43
CA ALA A 54 -6.22 -5.27 16.97
C ALA A 54 -6.14 -5.62 18.47
N ALA A 55 -5.13 -6.41 18.86
CA ALA A 55 -4.87 -6.76 20.26
C ALA A 55 -4.36 -5.58 21.11
N HIS A 56 -3.79 -4.55 20.48
CA HIS A 56 -3.12 -3.44 21.14
C HIS A 56 -3.55 -2.06 20.61
N LEU A 57 -4.87 -1.85 20.49
CA LEU A 57 -5.52 -0.60 20.05
C LEU A 57 -5.24 0.58 21.00
N THR A 58 -4.00 1.08 20.97
CA THR A 58 -3.45 2.17 21.78
C THR A 58 -2.58 3.07 20.89
N TRP A 59 -2.25 4.28 21.35
CA TRP A 59 -1.31 5.15 20.62
C TRP A 59 0.05 4.50 20.40
N HIS A 60 0.52 3.73 21.39
CA HIS A 60 1.77 3.00 21.27
C HIS A 60 1.68 1.90 20.21
N GLY A 61 0.64 1.06 20.25
CA GLY A 61 0.41 0.00 19.27
C GLY A 61 0.20 0.55 17.85
N LEU A 62 -0.46 1.69 17.71
CA LEU A 62 -0.58 2.38 16.42
C LEU A 62 0.78 2.85 15.90
N GLY A 63 1.67 3.33 16.77
CA GLY A 63 3.04 3.71 16.40
C GLY A 63 3.89 2.51 15.99
N GLU A 64 3.79 1.39 16.70
CA GLU A 64 4.44 0.13 16.34
C GLU A 64 3.95 -0.39 15.00
N PHE A 65 2.62 -0.45 14.82
CA PHE A 65 1.98 -0.81 13.56
C PHE A 65 2.47 0.08 12.43
N ALA A 66 2.46 1.40 12.59
CA ALA A 66 2.89 2.33 11.55
C ALA A 66 4.36 2.11 11.15
N ALA A 67 5.25 1.89 12.12
CA ALA A 67 6.67 1.64 11.85
C ALA A 67 6.89 0.31 11.10
N VAL A 68 6.28 -0.78 11.58
CA VAL A 68 6.39 -2.11 10.95
C VAL A 68 5.73 -2.13 9.57
N PHE A 69 4.50 -1.62 9.46
CA PHE A 69 3.77 -1.52 8.21
C PHE A 69 4.56 -0.72 7.17
N ALA A 70 5.14 0.43 7.56
CA ALA A 70 5.93 1.23 6.64
C ALA A 70 7.17 0.48 6.12
N LEU A 71 7.87 -0.30 6.96
CA LEU A 71 8.99 -1.11 6.51
C LEU A 71 8.56 -2.24 5.56
N VAL A 72 7.47 -2.94 5.87
CA VAL A 72 6.90 -3.98 5.00
C VAL A 72 6.48 -3.39 3.67
N TRP A 73 5.80 -2.24 3.69
CA TRP A 73 5.38 -1.52 2.50
C TRP A 73 6.58 -1.05 1.67
N ILE A 74 7.64 -0.52 2.29
CA ILE A 74 8.87 -0.10 1.59
C ILE A 74 9.55 -1.29 0.94
N ALA A 75 9.60 -2.44 1.61
CA ALA A 75 10.20 -3.66 1.07
C ALA A 75 9.41 -4.17 -0.15
N TRP A 76 8.07 -4.23 -0.04
CA TRP A 76 7.18 -4.55 -1.16
C TRP A 76 7.33 -3.57 -2.31
N PHE A 77 7.34 -2.27 -2.03
CA PHE A 77 7.52 -1.22 -3.02
C PHE A 77 8.88 -1.37 -3.74
N ASN A 78 9.94 -1.68 -3.00
CA ASN A 78 11.27 -1.96 -3.58
C ASN A 78 11.28 -3.17 -4.49
N GLY A 79 10.76 -4.30 -4.03
CA GLY A 79 10.72 -5.54 -4.81
C GLY A 79 9.90 -5.36 -6.08
N SER A 80 8.76 -4.67 -5.95
CA SER A 80 7.86 -4.35 -7.05
C SER A 80 8.49 -3.43 -8.08
N LEU A 81 9.05 -2.30 -7.63
CA LEU A 81 9.71 -1.34 -8.50
C LEU A 81 10.97 -1.94 -9.16
N HIS A 82 11.74 -2.73 -8.42
CA HIS A 82 12.90 -3.43 -8.98
C HIS A 82 12.50 -4.39 -10.09
N HIS A 83 11.45 -5.21 -9.88
CA HIS A 83 11.00 -6.13 -10.91
C HIS A 83 10.38 -5.40 -12.12
N GLU A 84 9.66 -4.31 -11.88
CA GLU A 84 9.10 -3.49 -12.95
C GLU A 84 10.20 -2.95 -13.88
N LEU A 85 11.24 -2.35 -13.31
CA LEU A 85 12.34 -1.75 -14.04
C LEU A 85 13.30 -2.79 -14.64
N HIS A 86 13.63 -3.84 -13.89
CA HIS A 86 14.78 -4.72 -14.16
C HIS A 86 14.44 -6.19 -14.41
N GLY A 87 13.22 -6.61 -14.12
CA GLY A 87 12.82 -8.01 -14.04
C GLY A 87 12.63 -8.71 -15.39
N TYR A 88 12.75 -10.03 -15.38
CA TYR A 88 12.31 -10.92 -16.46
C TYR A 88 11.51 -12.07 -15.84
N GLU A 89 10.67 -12.73 -16.63
CA GLU A 89 9.91 -13.92 -16.20
C GLU A 89 10.69 -15.24 -16.34
N ASP A 90 12.02 -15.17 -16.47
CA ASP A 90 12.92 -16.30 -16.61
C ASP A 90 13.20 -16.98 -15.25
N ALA A 91 14.00 -18.06 -15.27
CA ALA A 91 14.29 -18.82 -14.06
C ALA A 91 15.03 -17.98 -13.01
N ARG A 92 15.86 -17.01 -13.44
CA ARG A 92 16.50 -16.07 -12.53
C ARG A 92 15.47 -15.19 -11.83
N GLY A 93 14.60 -14.50 -12.55
CA GLY A 93 13.57 -13.65 -11.96
C GLY A 93 12.71 -14.41 -10.96
N ARG A 94 12.31 -15.65 -11.32
CA ARG A 94 11.55 -16.55 -10.44
C ARG A 94 12.31 -16.91 -9.17
N SER A 95 13.60 -17.23 -9.29
CA SER A 95 14.46 -17.57 -8.15
C SER A 95 14.66 -16.37 -7.21
N MET A 96 14.72 -15.14 -7.74
CA MET A 96 14.88 -13.93 -6.94
C MET A 96 13.61 -13.59 -6.14
N PHE A 97 12.42 -13.81 -6.72
CA PHE A 97 11.17 -13.72 -5.96
C PHE A 97 11.08 -14.80 -4.89
N LEU A 98 11.41 -16.05 -5.22
CA LEU A 98 11.43 -17.13 -4.25
C LEU A 98 12.37 -16.81 -3.07
N LEU A 99 13.57 -16.29 -3.35
CA LEU A 99 14.51 -15.87 -2.31
C LEU A 99 13.90 -14.80 -1.40
N GLN A 100 13.26 -13.78 -1.97
CA GLN A 100 12.59 -12.75 -1.16
C GLN A 100 11.45 -13.34 -0.32
N ILE A 101 10.64 -14.24 -0.88
CA ILE A 101 9.55 -14.91 -0.17
C ILE A 101 10.10 -15.74 1.00
N LEU A 102 11.19 -16.48 0.80
CA LEU A 102 11.84 -17.26 1.86
C LEU A 102 12.31 -16.39 3.03
N VAL A 103 12.69 -15.14 2.77
CA VAL A 103 13.06 -14.17 3.81
C VAL A 103 11.83 -13.47 4.41
N LEU A 104 10.78 -13.23 3.63
CA LEU A 104 9.54 -12.61 4.12
C LEU A 104 8.77 -13.50 5.12
N VAL A 105 8.82 -14.82 4.95
CA VAL A 105 8.11 -15.78 5.81
C VAL A 105 8.52 -15.68 7.29
N PRO A 106 9.82 -15.80 7.66
CA PRO A 106 10.23 -15.61 9.06
C PRO A 106 9.93 -14.20 9.56
N LEU A 107 10.08 -13.17 8.71
CA LEU A 107 9.78 -11.80 9.07
C LEU A 107 8.33 -11.65 9.56
N GLY A 108 7.38 -12.26 8.83
CA GLY A 108 5.97 -12.31 9.24
C GLY A 108 5.75 -12.97 10.59
N ALA A 109 6.46 -14.07 10.87
CA ALA A 109 6.37 -14.76 12.16
C ALA A 109 6.91 -13.93 13.34
N PHE A 110 7.73 -12.90 13.09
CA PHE A 110 8.28 -12.02 14.11
C PHE A 110 7.44 -10.76 14.35
N ILE A 111 6.57 -10.36 13.41
CA ILE A 111 5.74 -9.15 13.49
C ILE A 111 4.89 -9.07 14.78
N PRO A 112 4.17 -10.12 15.21
CA PRO A 112 3.29 -10.03 16.39
C PRO A 112 4.00 -9.68 17.71
N GLU A 113 5.32 -9.85 17.78
CA GLU A 113 6.12 -9.51 18.97
C GLU A 113 7.31 -8.60 18.60
N ALA A 114 7.22 -7.88 17.47
CA ALA A 114 8.31 -7.06 16.95
C ALA A 114 8.66 -5.89 17.88
N GLY A 115 7.68 -5.28 18.56
CA GLY A 115 7.95 -4.30 19.60
C GLY A 115 8.70 -4.88 20.80
N GLY A 116 8.48 -6.16 21.11
CA GLY A 116 8.93 -6.84 22.32
C GLY A 116 10.00 -7.92 22.09
N ALA A 117 9.68 -9.15 22.50
CA ALA A 117 10.63 -10.25 22.61
C ALA A 117 11.23 -10.68 21.26
N ARG A 118 10.47 -10.62 20.17
CA ARG A 118 10.95 -10.98 18.82
C ARG A 118 11.53 -9.81 18.04
N GLY A 119 11.60 -8.61 18.62
CA GLY A 119 12.11 -7.43 17.91
C GLY A 119 13.57 -7.52 17.46
N VAL A 120 14.41 -8.31 18.13
CA VAL A 120 15.79 -8.57 17.69
C VAL A 120 15.77 -9.41 16.42
N ALA A 121 14.97 -10.48 16.40
CA ALA A 121 14.82 -11.35 15.24
C ALA A 121 14.22 -10.59 14.06
N PHE A 122 13.18 -9.79 14.30
CA PHE A 122 12.59 -8.89 13.29
C PHE A 122 13.64 -7.93 12.70
N ALA A 123 14.42 -7.25 13.56
CA ALA A 123 15.45 -6.30 13.12
C ALA A 123 16.51 -6.94 12.21
N VAL A 124 17.02 -8.12 12.61
CA VAL A 124 18.02 -8.86 11.84
C VAL A 124 17.45 -9.34 10.52
N ASP A 125 16.27 -9.94 10.53
CA ASP A 125 15.65 -10.51 9.34
C ASP A 125 15.19 -9.42 8.35
N ALA A 126 14.66 -8.30 8.85
CA ALA A 126 14.42 -7.10 8.04
C ALA A 126 15.72 -6.57 7.43
N GLY A 127 16.82 -6.57 8.19
CA GLY A 127 18.15 -6.24 7.69
C GLY A 127 18.59 -7.17 6.55
N VAL A 128 18.36 -8.48 6.68
CA VAL A 128 18.63 -9.47 5.62
C VAL A 128 17.77 -9.20 4.37
N LEU A 129 16.47 -8.94 4.53
CA LEU A 129 15.58 -8.62 3.42
C LEU A 129 16.06 -7.38 2.65
N PHE A 130 16.39 -6.30 3.35
CA PHE A 130 16.91 -5.09 2.72
C PHE A 130 18.30 -5.31 2.13
N ALA A 131 19.14 -6.19 2.68
CA ALA A 131 20.41 -6.57 2.07
C ALA A 131 20.21 -7.31 0.74
N VAL A 132 19.25 -8.24 0.69
CA VAL A 132 18.86 -8.93 -0.56
C VAL A 132 18.41 -7.90 -1.60
N LEU A 133 17.51 -6.98 -1.23
CA LEU A 133 17.06 -5.91 -2.12
C LEU A 133 18.21 -5.01 -2.59
N ALA A 134 19.14 -4.65 -1.71
CA ALA A 134 20.33 -3.85 -2.07
C ALA A 134 21.25 -4.58 -3.06
N VAL A 135 21.42 -5.90 -2.91
CA VAL A 135 22.14 -6.74 -3.86
C VAL A 135 21.44 -6.75 -5.22
N LEU A 136 20.11 -6.90 -5.25
CA LEU A 136 19.33 -6.85 -6.50
C LEU A 136 19.55 -5.52 -7.25
N TRP A 137 19.42 -4.39 -6.55
CA TRP A 137 19.73 -3.07 -7.12
C TRP A 137 21.17 -2.97 -7.59
N ARG A 138 22.13 -3.53 -6.85
CA ARG A 138 23.55 -3.50 -7.24
C ARG A 138 23.81 -4.33 -8.50
N LEU A 139 23.11 -5.45 -8.66
CA LEU A 139 23.22 -6.28 -9.87
C LEU A 139 22.65 -5.58 -11.09
N ALA A 140 21.51 -4.87 -10.95
CA ALA A 140 20.95 -4.05 -12.03
C ALA A 140 21.88 -2.88 -12.39
N ALA A 141 22.44 -2.19 -11.38
CA ALA A 141 23.31 -1.03 -11.58
C ALA A 141 24.59 -1.30 -12.39
N ARG A 142 24.99 -2.57 -12.56
CA ARG A 142 26.18 -2.94 -13.35
C ARG A 142 25.98 -2.75 -14.86
N GLY A 143 24.74 -2.82 -15.34
CA GLY A 143 24.41 -2.68 -16.76
C GLY A 143 24.01 -1.26 -17.19
N ASP A 144 23.95 -0.31 -16.25
CA ASP A 144 23.37 1.00 -16.50
C ASP A 144 24.28 1.93 -17.32
N SER A 145 23.64 2.72 -18.20
CA SER A 145 24.29 3.80 -18.92
C SER A 145 24.75 4.92 -17.95
N PRO A 146 25.72 5.77 -18.34
CA PRO A 146 26.27 6.82 -17.47
C PRO A 146 25.21 7.75 -16.86
N GLU A 147 24.12 8.01 -17.56
CA GLU A 147 23.04 8.90 -17.10
C GLU A 147 22.25 8.33 -15.93
N PHE A 148 22.19 7.00 -15.74
CA PHE A 148 21.45 6.35 -14.63
C PHE A 148 22.33 6.00 -13.43
N ARG A 149 23.66 6.13 -13.53
CA ARG A 149 24.58 5.76 -12.44
C ARG A 149 24.27 6.44 -11.11
N ARG A 150 23.84 7.71 -11.11
CA ARG A 150 23.50 8.45 -9.89
C ARG A 150 22.22 7.88 -9.23
N PRO A 151 21.06 7.81 -9.91
CA PRO A 151 19.86 7.15 -9.38
C PRO A 151 20.12 5.73 -8.89
N SER A 152 20.80 4.89 -9.69
CA SER A 152 21.08 3.50 -9.31
C SER A 152 21.96 3.41 -8.08
N ARG A 153 22.98 4.28 -7.97
CA ARG A 153 23.80 4.36 -6.75
C ARG A 153 22.96 4.76 -5.55
N MET A 154 22.03 5.71 -5.69
CA MET A 154 21.14 6.14 -4.60
C MET A 154 20.24 4.99 -4.12
N PHE A 155 19.64 4.19 -5.02
CA PHE A 155 18.89 2.99 -4.65
C PHE A 155 19.78 1.98 -3.90
N VAL A 156 20.95 1.67 -4.46
CA VAL A 156 21.89 0.73 -3.82
C VAL A 156 22.30 1.21 -2.43
N THR A 157 22.75 2.47 -2.30
CA THR A 157 23.24 3.00 -1.02
C THR A 157 22.13 3.21 -0.02
N GLY A 158 20.96 3.68 -0.45
CA GLY A 158 19.81 3.90 0.43
C GLY A 158 19.28 2.59 0.99
N THR A 159 19.08 1.59 0.12
CA THR A 159 18.60 0.27 0.55
C THR A 159 19.66 -0.49 1.36
N ALA A 160 20.95 -0.39 1.02
CA ALA A 160 22.03 -0.97 1.83
C ALA A 160 22.17 -0.28 3.20
N PHE A 161 21.99 1.04 3.26
CA PHE A 161 21.97 1.78 4.53
C PHE A 161 20.83 1.29 5.42
N CYS A 162 19.61 1.12 4.86
CA CYS A 162 18.50 0.51 5.61
C CYS A 162 18.85 -0.88 6.12
N ALA A 163 19.47 -1.73 5.31
CA ALA A 163 19.89 -3.07 5.72
C ALA A 163 20.81 -3.03 6.96
N VAL A 164 21.83 -2.16 6.92
CA VAL A 164 22.80 -2.01 8.02
C VAL A 164 22.12 -1.44 9.27
N VAL A 165 21.30 -0.39 9.13
CA VAL A 165 20.63 0.24 10.28
C VAL A 165 19.61 -0.70 10.91
N LEU A 166 18.84 -1.46 10.11
CA LEU A 166 17.91 -2.46 10.63
C LEU A 166 18.65 -3.56 11.39
N ALA A 167 19.70 -4.14 10.82
CA ALA A 167 20.50 -5.14 11.51
C ALA A 167 21.16 -4.60 12.78
N ALA A 168 21.73 -3.39 12.74
CA ALA A 168 22.35 -2.74 13.89
C ALA A 168 21.33 -2.37 14.97
N SER A 169 20.08 -2.09 14.60
CA SER A 169 19.01 -1.81 15.56
C SER A 169 18.72 -3.00 16.47
N ALA A 170 19.12 -4.23 16.10
CA ALA A 170 18.98 -5.41 16.94
C ALA A 170 19.68 -5.27 18.31
N ALA A 171 20.72 -4.44 18.42
CA ALA A 171 21.42 -4.15 19.67
C ALA A 171 20.73 -3.07 20.53
N LEU A 172 19.71 -2.40 20.01
CA LEU A 172 19.00 -1.34 20.73
C LEU A 172 17.90 -1.92 21.65
N PRO A 173 17.56 -1.22 22.74
CA PRO A 173 16.38 -1.54 23.53
C PRO A 173 15.07 -1.44 22.72
N ALA A 174 14.05 -2.19 23.15
CA ALA A 174 12.75 -2.30 22.48
C ALA A 174 12.17 -0.98 21.93
N GLY A 175 11.96 0.02 22.80
CA GLY A 175 11.39 1.31 22.37
C GLY A 175 12.27 2.06 21.37
N ALA A 176 13.61 2.01 21.55
CA ALA A 176 14.54 2.66 20.63
C ALA A 176 14.57 1.98 19.25
N ARG A 177 14.34 0.66 19.17
CA ARG A 177 14.22 -0.06 17.89
C ARG A 177 13.05 0.45 17.06
N VAL A 178 11.85 0.48 17.63
CA VAL A 178 10.64 0.91 16.92
C VAL A 178 10.77 2.34 16.42
N VAL A 179 11.29 3.25 17.25
CA VAL A 179 11.57 4.64 16.85
C VAL A 179 12.59 4.68 15.71
N THR A 180 13.67 3.89 15.80
CA THR A 180 14.68 3.78 14.73
C THR A 180 14.06 3.30 13.42
N TRP A 181 13.17 2.31 13.46
CA TRP A 181 12.48 1.79 12.29
C TRP A 181 11.58 2.83 11.62
N GLY A 182 10.78 3.55 12.42
CA GLY A 182 9.94 4.64 11.92
C GLY A 182 10.75 5.77 11.29
N LEU A 183 11.82 6.22 11.97
CA LEU A 183 12.72 7.25 11.44
C LEU A 183 13.41 6.80 10.15
N LEU A 184 13.83 5.54 10.09
CA LEU A 184 14.45 4.95 8.91
C LEU A 184 13.47 4.90 7.73
N ALA A 185 12.22 4.50 7.97
CA ALA A 185 11.17 4.50 6.95
C ALA A 185 10.93 5.91 6.39
N VAL A 186 10.80 6.92 7.26
CA VAL A 186 10.66 8.33 6.85
C VAL A 186 11.87 8.80 6.05
N ALA A 187 13.09 8.51 6.52
CA ALA A 187 14.32 8.88 5.83
C ALA A 187 14.42 8.24 4.44
N TYR A 188 14.01 6.97 4.30
CA TYR A 188 13.99 6.27 3.02
C TYR A 188 13.01 6.92 2.04
N LEU A 189 11.76 7.16 2.47
CA LEU A 189 10.72 7.77 1.64
C LEU A 189 11.09 9.21 1.23
N ALA A 190 11.68 9.98 2.15
CA ALA A 190 12.19 11.32 1.84
C ALA A 190 13.35 11.28 0.83
N GLY A 191 14.30 10.36 1.01
CA GLY A 191 15.39 10.13 0.06
C GLY A 191 14.88 9.74 -1.33
N PHE A 192 13.87 8.88 -1.38
CA PHE A 192 13.19 8.50 -2.63
C PHE A 192 12.50 9.70 -3.30
N ALA A 193 11.75 10.50 -2.54
CA ALA A 193 11.11 11.71 -3.06
C ALA A 193 12.11 12.72 -3.62
N VAL A 194 13.23 12.96 -2.90
CA VAL A 194 14.31 13.85 -3.36
C VAL A 194 14.99 13.30 -4.62
N MET A 195 15.21 11.99 -4.68
CA MET A 195 15.83 11.35 -5.84
C MET A 195 14.98 11.54 -7.11
N ILE A 196 13.67 11.32 -7.05
CA ILE A 196 12.78 11.57 -8.20
C ILE A 196 12.64 13.07 -8.46
N GLY A 197 12.51 13.90 -7.42
CA GLY A 197 12.35 15.36 -7.56
C GLY A 197 13.55 16.02 -8.25
N THR A 198 14.74 15.46 -8.10
CA THR A 198 15.99 15.94 -8.71
C THR A 198 16.39 15.19 -9.98
N ALA A 199 15.58 14.23 -10.43
CA ALA A 199 15.87 13.43 -11.62
C ALA A 199 15.88 14.28 -12.91
N THR A 200 16.79 13.98 -13.84
CA THR A 200 16.80 14.62 -15.17
C THR A 200 15.57 14.17 -15.99
N PRO A 201 15.22 14.85 -17.09
CA PRO A 201 14.09 14.42 -17.94
C PRO A 201 14.21 12.98 -18.45
N VAL A 202 15.42 12.57 -18.85
CA VAL A 202 15.72 11.19 -19.27
C VAL A 202 15.51 10.19 -18.13
N GLN A 203 15.98 10.54 -16.93
CA GLN A 203 15.80 9.69 -15.74
C GLN A 203 14.32 9.56 -15.35
N ALA A 204 13.58 10.67 -15.40
CA ALA A 204 12.15 10.69 -15.10
C ALA A 204 11.33 9.87 -16.12
N ALA A 205 11.73 9.87 -17.39
CA ALA A 205 11.10 9.04 -18.42
C ALA A 205 11.26 7.54 -18.15
N ALA A 206 12.40 7.12 -17.59
CA ALA A 206 12.65 5.74 -17.19
C ALA A 206 11.91 5.34 -15.90
N LEU A 207 11.43 6.29 -15.09
CA LEU A 207 10.62 6.02 -13.88
C LEU A 207 9.12 6.27 -14.14
N THR A 208 8.69 6.16 -15.39
CA THR A 208 7.28 6.29 -15.76
C THR A 208 6.46 5.15 -15.17
N VAL A 209 5.30 5.50 -14.59
CA VAL A 209 4.35 4.53 -14.06
C VAL A 209 3.66 3.82 -15.21
N THR A 210 3.82 2.50 -15.28
CA THR A 210 3.22 1.62 -16.28
C THR A 210 1.83 1.15 -15.85
N ASP A 211 1.10 0.51 -16.77
CA ASP A 211 -0.16 -0.17 -16.43
C ASP A 211 0.08 -1.32 -15.46
N ALA A 212 1.14 -2.12 -15.65
CA ALA A 212 1.48 -3.21 -14.74
C ALA A 212 1.70 -2.72 -13.31
N LEU A 213 2.44 -1.62 -13.12
CA LEU A 213 2.64 -1.05 -11.79
C LEU A 213 1.31 -0.52 -11.22
N THR A 214 0.51 0.17 -12.02
CA THR A 214 -0.82 0.67 -11.62
C THR A 214 -1.74 -0.48 -11.19
N GLU A 215 -1.75 -1.58 -11.94
CA GLU A 215 -2.49 -2.80 -11.66
C GLU A 215 -2.04 -3.42 -10.33
N ARG A 216 -0.73 -3.53 -10.09
CA ARG A 216 -0.21 -4.07 -8.82
C ARG A 216 -0.58 -3.23 -7.61
N PHE A 217 -0.56 -1.90 -7.71
CA PHE A 217 -1.06 -1.04 -6.62
C PHE A 217 -2.57 -1.24 -6.37
N GLY A 218 -3.36 -1.40 -7.43
CA GLY A 218 -4.78 -1.74 -7.31
C GLY A 218 -5.02 -3.10 -6.65
N LEU A 219 -4.31 -4.13 -7.09
CA LEU A 219 -4.40 -5.48 -6.51
C LEU A 219 -3.92 -5.51 -5.07
N PHE A 220 -2.85 -4.79 -4.74
CA PHE A 220 -2.38 -4.66 -3.37
C PHE A 220 -3.45 -4.03 -2.46
N ILE A 221 -4.14 -2.98 -2.90
CA ILE A 221 -5.28 -2.41 -2.17
C ILE A 221 -6.41 -3.43 -1.98
N ILE A 222 -6.78 -4.20 -3.02
CA ILE A 222 -7.81 -5.26 -2.92
C ILE A 222 -7.43 -6.30 -1.88
N ILE A 223 -6.18 -6.76 -1.92
CA ILE A 223 -5.71 -7.80 -1.02
C ILE A 223 -5.66 -7.27 0.42
N VAL A 224 -5.24 -6.01 0.64
CA VAL A 224 -5.28 -5.35 1.96
C VAL A 224 -6.71 -5.12 2.45
N LEU A 225 -7.67 -4.82 1.56
CA LEU A 225 -9.10 -4.78 1.91
C LEU A 225 -9.63 -6.14 2.39
N GLY A 226 -9.01 -7.24 1.94
CA GLY A 226 -9.27 -8.58 2.46
C GLY A 226 -9.12 -8.66 3.97
N GLU A 227 -8.17 -7.92 4.56
CA GLU A 227 -7.97 -7.82 6.02
C GLU A 227 -9.18 -7.25 6.74
N THR A 228 -9.92 -6.34 6.09
CA THR A 228 -11.16 -5.81 6.65
C THR A 228 -12.23 -6.89 6.76
N VAL A 229 -12.31 -7.79 5.78
CA VAL A 229 -13.23 -8.94 5.82
C VAL A 229 -12.76 -9.96 6.85
N THR A 230 -11.45 -10.27 6.89
CA THR A 230 -10.86 -11.16 7.90
C THR A 230 -11.18 -10.70 9.31
N GLY A 231 -11.00 -9.41 9.62
CA GLY A 231 -11.31 -8.86 10.95
C GLY A 231 -12.78 -8.99 11.33
N VAL A 232 -13.71 -8.84 10.36
CA VAL A 232 -15.14 -9.09 10.61
C VAL A 232 -15.40 -10.58 10.89
N VAL A 233 -14.84 -11.47 10.08
CA VAL A 233 -15.01 -12.92 10.23
C VAL A 233 -14.46 -13.38 11.59
N ASP A 234 -13.30 -12.88 11.99
CA ASP A 234 -12.67 -13.20 13.27
C ASP A 234 -13.54 -12.74 14.46
N GLY A 235 -14.06 -11.50 14.41
CA GLY A 235 -14.99 -11.01 15.42
C GLY A 235 -16.29 -11.82 15.49
N LEU A 236 -16.82 -12.27 14.35
CA LEU A 236 -18.02 -13.12 14.30
C LEU A 236 -17.76 -14.54 14.80
N ALA A 237 -16.55 -15.07 14.64
CA ALA A 237 -16.20 -16.43 15.03
C ALA A 237 -16.13 -16.60 16.56
N HIS A 238 -15.83 -15.52 17.29
CA HIS A 238 -15.67 -15.54 18.75
C HIS A 238 -16.92 -15.08 19.52
N GLU A 239 -17.93 -14.54 18.84
CA GLU A 239 -19.16 -14.02 19.46
C GLU A 239 -20.39 -14.91 19.22
N PRO A 240 -21.34 -14.99 20.16
CA PRO A 240 -22.61 -15.66 19.95
C PRO A 240 -23.36 -15.05 18.76
N THR A 241 -23.74 -15.90 17.80
CA THR A 241 -24.44 -15.49 16.57
C THR A 241 -25.89 -15.11 16.85
N ASN A 242 -26.11 -13.82 17.16
CA ASN A 242 -27.42 -13.19 17.22
C ASN A 242 -27.59 -12.15 16.10
N ALA A 243 -28.84 -11.71 15.89
CA ALA A 243 -29.19 -10.80 14.80
C ALA A 243 -28.45 -9.46 14.84
N LEU A 244 -28.17 -8.92 16.04
CA LEU A 244 -27.44 -7.65 16.18
C LEU A 244 -25.96 -7.82 15.82
N THR A 245 -25.29 -8.85 16.35
CA THR A 245 -23.89 -9.14 16.03
C THR A 245 -23.72 -9.37 14.53
N LEU A 246 -24.63 -10.12 13.90
CA LEU A 246 -24.62 -10.31 12.45
C LEU A 246 -24.83 -8.98 11.70
N ALA A 247 -25.77 -8.14 12.13
CA ALA A 247 -25.99 -6.83 11.51
C ALA A 247 -24.75 -5.93 11.60
N VAL A 248 -24.07 -5.90 12.75
CA VAL A 248 -22.81 -5.15 12.94
C VAL A 248 -21.73 -5.69 12.01
N GLY A 249 -21.55 -7.01 11.92
CA GLY A 249 -20.59 -7.62 11.00
C GLY A 249 -20.88 -7.31 9.53
N LEU A 250 -22.13 -7.42 9.10
CA LEU A 250 -22.51 -7.09 7.71
C LEU A 250 -22.28 -5.62 7.40
N VAL A 251 -22.66 -4.70 8.30
CA VAL A 251 -22.40 -3.26 8.12
C VAL A 251 -20.89 -2.98 8.08
N ALA A 252 -20.08 -3.67 8.89
CA ALA A 252 -18.62 -3.53 8.87
C ALA A 252 -18.01 -3.93 7.51
N VAL A 253 -18.52 -4.99 6.87
CA VAL A 253 -18.13 -5.35 5.50
C VAL A 253 -18.51 -4.23 4.51
N VAL A 254 -19.69 -3.63 4.65
CA VAL A 254 -20.12 -2.50 3.80
C VAL A 254 -19.23 -1.26 4.00
N VAL A 255 -18.73 -1.02 5.22
CA VAL A 255 -17.73 0.05 5.47
C VAL A 255 -16.43 -0.23 4.70
N GLY A 256 -15.92 -1.46 4.75
CA GLY A 256 -14.76 -1.88 3.94
C GLY A 256 -15.00 -1.71 2.44
N PHE A 257 -16.19 -2.08 1.98
CA PHE A 257 -16.62 -1.86 0.60
C PHE A 257 -16.69 -0.37 0.23
N GLY A 258 -17.08 0.51 1.16
CA GLY A 258 -17.02 1.96 0.95
C GLY A 258 -15.61 2.49 0.70
N ALA A 259 -14.60 1.92 1.37
CA ALA A 259 -13.19 2.24 1.12
C ALA A 259 -12.73 1.73 -0.27
N TRP A 260 -13.12 0.50 -0.62
CA TRP A 260 -12.90 -0.06 -1.96
C TRP A 260 -13.50 0.85 -3.04
N TRP A 261 -14.78 1.21 -2.87
CA TRP A 261 -15.53 2.05 -3.80
C TRP A 261 -14.82 3.39 -3.99
N THR A 262 -14.51 4.08 -2.88
CA THR A 262 -13.84 5.39 -2.89
C THR A 262 -12.54 5.34 -3.68
N TYR A 263 -11.69 4.33 -3.45
CA TYR A 263 -10.42 4.21 -4.16
C TYR A 263 -10.61 3.90 -5.65
N PHE A 264 -11.39 2.86 -6.01
CA PHE A 264 -11.47 2.43 -7.40
C PHE A 264 -12.22 3.41 -8.31
N ASP A 265 -13.21 4.13 -7.80
CA ASP A 265 -13.95 5.12 -8.60
C ASP A 265 -13.16 6.40 -8.83
N PHE A 266 -12.32 6.83 -7.89
CA PHE A 266 -11.65 8.14 -7.96
C PHE A 266 -10.15 8.07 -8.24
N ALA A 267 -9.52 6.92 -8.02
CA ALA A 267 -8.06 6.79 -8.02
C ALA A 267 -7.55 5.55 -8.76
N GLY A 268 -8.21 4.40 -8.58
CA GLY A 268 -7.74 3.10 -9.07
C GLY A 268 -7.62 3.03 -10.59
N HIS A 269 -6.72 2.17 -11.07
CA HIS A 269 -6.46 1.90 -12.51
C HIS A 269 -6.13 3.13 -13.36
N ARG A 270 -5.69 4.24 -12.74
CA ARG A 270 -5.37 5.49 -13.44
C ARG A 270 -3.91 5.87 -13.27
N ARG A 271 -3.29 6.24 -14.37
CA ARG A 271 -1.90 6.71 -14.38
C ARG A 271 -1.78 8.14 -13.85
N PRO A 272 -0.71 8.45 -13.11
CA PRO A 272 -0.38 9.83 -12.79
C PRO A 272 0.03 10.61 -14.04
N ARG A 273 -0.06 11.94 -13.97
CA ARG A 273 0.52 12.82 -15.00
C ARG A 273 2.02 12.55 -15.13
N PRO A 274 2.61 12.64 -16.33
CA PRO A 274 4.02 12.37 -16.58
C PRO A 274 4.93 13.51 -16.08
N THR A 275 4.85 13.81 -14.78
CA THR A 275 5.62 14.84 -14.09
C THR A 275 6.22 14.24 -12.82
N ARG A 276 7.46 14.61 -12.50
CA ARG A 276 8.18 14.12 -11.30
C ARG A 276 7.34 14.25 -10.03
N ALA A 277 6.72 15.41 -9.81
CA ALA A 277 5.89 15.66 -8.64
C ALA A 277 4.68 14.72 -8.57
N SER A 278 3.96 14.53 -9.70
CA SER A 278 2.78 13.65 -9.71
C SER A 278 3.17 12.18 -9.55
N THR A 279 4.30 11.74 -10.10
CA THR A 279 4.82 10.38 -9.90
C THR A 279 5.15 10.11 -8.43
N VAL A 280 5.89 11.01 -7.77
CA VAL A 280 6.21 10.86 -6.33
C VAL A 280 4.94 10.86 -5.49
N GLN A 281 4.06 11.83 -5.73
CA GLN A 281 2.79 11.93 -5.03
C GLN A 281 1.97 10.65 -5.19
N TRP A 282 1.83 10.15 -6.42
CA TRP A 282 1.10 8.91 -6.69
C TRP A 282 1.71 7.73 -5.96
N MET A 283 3.02 7.49 -6.08
CA MET A 283 3.67 6.34 -5.44
C MET A 283 3.58 6.40 -3.91
N LEU A 284 3.88 7.55 -3.29
CA LEU A 284 3.99 7.66 -1.84
C LEU A 284 2.66 7.78 -1.12
N THR A 285 1.63 8.35 -1.77
CA THR A 285 0.30 8.52 -1.16
C THR A 285 -0.45 7.19 -1.00
N HIS A 286 -0.05 6.13 -1.72
CA HIS A 286 -0.60 4.80 -1.49
C HIS A 286 -0.23 4.20 -0.12
N LEU A 287 0.89 4.59 0.49
CA LEU A 287 1.29 4.09 1.81
C LEU A 287 0.28 4.45 2.91
N PRO A 288 -0.05 5.74 3.17
CA PRO A 288 -1.04 6.07 4.18
C PRO A 288 -2.44 5.53 3.85
N LEU A 289 -2.77 5.36 2.56
CA LEU A 289 -4.03 4.77 2.14
C LEU A 289 -4.13 3.29 2.55
N THR A 290 -3.14 2.47 2.18
CA THR A 290 -3.12 1.05 2.52
C THR A 290 -3.00 0.83 4.02
N ALA A 291 -2.21 1.67 4.72
CA ALA A 291 -2.08 1.63 6.17
C ALA A 291 -3.42 1.90 6.88
N ALA A 292 -4.18 2.89 6.41
CA ALA A 292 -5.50 3.21 6.95
C ALA A 292 -6.50 2.07 6.74
N VAL A 293 -6.51 1.45 5.56
CA VAL A 293 -7.37 0.29 5.28
C VAL A 293 -7.01 -0.90 6.19
N ALA A 294 -5.72 -1.22 6.33
CA ALA A 294 -5.28 -2.29 7.21
C ALA A 294 -5.63 -2.00 8.69
N ALA A 295 -5.43 -0.78 9.15
CA ALA A 295 -5.80 -0.37 10.52
C ALA A 295 -7.32 -0.41 10.76
N MET A 296 -8.13 -0.03 9.76
CA MET A 296 -9.58 -0.21 9.83
C MET A 296 -9.95 -1.68 9.96
N GLY A 297 -9.27 -2.57 9.22
CA GLY A 297 -9.47 -4.03 9.34
C GLY A 297 -9.19 -4.56 10.74
N ALA A 298 -8.08 -4.15 11.34
CA ALA A 298 -7.75 -4.46 12.74
C ALA A 298 -8.86 -4.01 13.72
N ALA A 299 -9.46 -2.84 13.48
CA ALA A 299 -10.53 -2.32 14.33
C ALA A 299 -11.90 -2.97 14.06
N MET A 300 -12.09 -3.71 12.95
CA MET A 300 -13.35 -4.41 12.70
C MET A 300 -13.63 -5.50 13.74
N VAL A 301 -12.59 -6.19 14.22
CA VAL A 301 -12.70 -7.21 15.29
C VAL A 301 -13.39 -6.60 16.51
N GLY A 302 -12.83 -5.51 17.04
CA GLY A 302 -13.37 -4.82 18.20
C GLY A 302 -14.74 -4.19 17.98
N LEU A 303 -15.12 -3.87 16.73
CA LEU A 303 -16.47 -3.38 16.41
C LEU A 303 -17.51 -4.49 16.57
N VAL A 304 -17.19 -5.70 16.11
CA VAL A 304 -18.07 -6.87 16.16
C VAL A 304 -18.14 -7.46 17.58
N GLU A 305 -16.99 -7.63 18.25
CA GLU A 305 -16.93 -8.11 19.65
C GLU A 305 -17.79 -7.27 20.60
N HIS A 306 -17.83 -5.95 20.36
CA HIS A 306 -18.58 -5.03 21.20
C HIS A 306 -19.98 -4.71 20.67
N SER A 307 -20.56 -5.54 19.80
CA SER A 307 -21.83 -5.28 19.08
C SER A 307 -22.99 -4.83 19.99
N HIS A 308 -23.04 -5.33 21.22
CA HIS A 308 -24.07 -5.04 22.22
C HIS A 308 -23.77 -3.81 23.10
N ALA A 309 -22.61 -3.19 22.94
CA ALA A 309 -22.24 -2.03 23.75
C ALA A 309 -23.10 -0.81 23.39
N GLY A 310 -23.56 -0.07 24.42
CA GLY A 310 -24.29 1.19 24.21
C GLY A 310 -23.45 2.30 23.56
N ARG A 311 -22.13 2.15 23.58
CA ARG A 311 -21.15 3.02 22.90
C ARG A 311 -19.97 2.18 22.42
N THR A 312 -19.51 2.42 21.20
CA THR A 312 -18.29 1.77 20.69
C THR A 312 -17.09 2.12 21.58
N PRO A 313 -16.20 1.14 21.87
CA PRO A 313 -14.93 1.41 22.55
C PRO A 313 -14.17 2.56 21.88
N ALA A 314 -13.54 3.42 22.68
CA ALA A 314 -12.95 4.65 22.17
C ALA A 314 -11.90 4.39 21.09
N ALA A 315 -11.01 3.42 21.32
CA ALA A 315 -9.95 3.12 20.38
C ALA A 315 -10.50 2.61 19.03
N THR A 316 -11.46 1.68 19.06
CA THR A 316 -12.16 1.16 17.87
C THR A 316 -12.85 2.29 17.09
N ALA A 317 -13.59 3.17 17.78
CA ALA A 317 -14.29 4.28 17.15
C ALA A 317 -13.33 5.26 16.48
N TRP A 318 -12.21 5.58 17.13
CA TRP A 318 -11.17 6.46 16.60
C TRP A 318 -10.44 5.86 15.40
N VAL A 319 -10.06 4.58 15.45
CA VAL A 319 -9.34 3.92 14.35
C VAL A 319 -10.23 3.77 13.12
N LEU A 320 -11.49 3.37 13.28
CA LEU A 320 -12.43 3.25 12.15
C LEU A 320 -12.75 4.61 11.54
N SER A 321 -13.09 5.60 12.37
CA SER A 321 -13.50 6.91 11.89
C SER A 321 -12.33 7.73 11.34
N GLY A 322 -11.18 7.66 12.00
CA GLY A 322 -9.92 8.25 11.55
C GLY A 322 -9.40 7.57 10.30
N GLY A 323 -9.48 6.24 10.23
CA GLY A 323 -9.14 5.47 9.03
C GLY A 323 -10.00 5.86 7.83
N ALA A 324 -11.33 5.95 8.00
CA ALA A 324 -12.24 6.41 6.95
C ALA A 324 -11.91 7.84 6.48
N ALA A 325 -11.61 8.74 7.42
CA ALA A 325 -11.16 10.10 7.11
C ALA A 325 -9.85 10.11 6.30
N VAL A 326 -8.87 9.28 6.69
CA VAL A 326 -7.60 9.14 5.95
C VAL A 326 -7.85 8.55 4.56
N VAL A 327 -8.70 7.53 4.41
CA VAL A 327 -9.06 6.97 3.09
C VAL A 327 -9.65 8.05 2.18
N LEU A 328 -10.62 8.83 2.66
CA LEU A 328 -11.26 9.91 1.89
C LEU A 328 -10.25 10.98 1.46
N CYS A 329 -9.48 11.53 2.40
CA CYS A 329 -8.52 12.59 2.11
C CYS A 329 -7.37 12.10 1.22
N THR A 330 -6.80 10.94 1.54
CA THR A 330 -5.66 10.36 0.83
C THR A 330 -6.03 9.97 -0.60
N THR A 331 -7.25 9.47 -0.83
CA THR A 331 -7.74 9.21 -2.19
C THR A 331 -7.80 10.50 -3.02
N MET A 332 -8.23 11.62 -2.43
CA MET A 332 -8.26 12.91 -3.15
C MET A 332 -6.87 13.48 -3.39
N VAL A 333 -5.95 13.33 -2.42
CA VAL A 333 -4.53 13.66 -2.63
C VAL A 333 -3.95 12.80 -3.74
N LEU A 334 -4.25 11.50 -3.79
CA LEU A 334 -3.80 10.64 -4.88
C LEU A 334 -4.41 11.10 -6.22
N ALA A 335 -5.72 11.33 -6.26
CA ALA A 335 -6.45 11.74 -7.45
C ALA A 335 -5.89 13.05 -8.04
N ALA A 336 -5.43 13.98 -7.20
CA ALA A 336 -4.80 15.22 -7.65
C ALA A 336 -3.50 15.02 -8.47
N SER A 337 -2.90 13.83 -8.44
CA SER A 337 -1.76 13.46 -9.29
C SER A 337 -2.15 13.00 -10.70
N LEU A 338 -3.42 12.62 -10.91
CA LEU A 338 -3.91 11.94 -12.11
C LEU A 338 -4.23 12.90 -13.27
N TYR A 339 -4.25 12.36 -14.50
CA TYR A 339 -4.64 13.13 -15.68
C TYR A 339 -6.13 13.55 -15.63
N VAL A 340 -7.00 12.63 -15.18
CA VAL A 340 -8.46 12.85 -15.10
C VAL A 340 -8.82 14.05 -14.21
N TRP A 341 -8.04 14.33 -13.17
CA TRP A 341 -8.25 15.51 -12.33
C TRP A 341 -8.20 16.81 -13.13
N CYS A 342 -7.34 16.88 -14.15
CA CYS A 342 -7.22 18.07 -14.99
C CYS A 342 -8.34 18.16 -16.04
N LEU A 343 -8.82 17.02 -16.54
CA LEU A 343 -9.93 16.96 -17.49
C LEU A 343 -11.27 17.27 -16.82
N GLU A 344 -11.53 16.65 -15.67
CA GLU A 344 -12.80 16.74 -14.94
C GLU A 344 -12.67 17.66 -13.71
N ARG A 345 -11.96 18.79 -13.83
CA ARG A 345 -11.72 19.72 -12.70
C ARG A 345 -13.00 20.19 -12.02
N ALA A 346 -14.08 20.36 -12.79
CA ALA A 346 -15.38 20.78 -12.29
C ALA A 346 -16.02 19.75 -11.36
N LEU A 347 -15.71 18.46 -11.51
CA LEU A 347 -16.12 17.39 -10.59
C LEU A 347 -15.14 17.23 -9.41
N TYR A 348 -13.84 17.10 -9.70
CA TYR A 348 -12.85 16.72 -8.68
C TYR A 348 -12.62 17.80 -7.60
N ARG A 349 -12.80 19.10 -7.93
CA ARG A 349 -12.65 20.17 -6.93
C ARG A 349 -13.76 20.17 -5.88
N PRO A 350 -15.06 20.15 -6.24
CA PRO A 350 -16.14 19.91 -5.29
C PRO A 350 -15.97 18.59 -4.54
N LEU A 351 -15.63 17.51 -5.24
CA LEU A 351 -15.43 16.19 -4.64
C LEU A 351 -14.38 16.22 -3.53
N ALA A 352 -13.23 16.85 -3.77
CA ALA A 352 -12.18 16.96 -2.77
C ALA A 352 -12.60 17.77 -1.53
N ARG A 353 -13.34 18.87 -1.72
CA ARG A 353 -13.89 19.66 -0.60
C ARG A 353 -14.91 18.85 0.20
N THR A 354 -15.78 18.11 -0.49
CA THR A 354 -16.75 17.21 0.13
C THR A 354 -16.07 16.11 0.92
N CYS A 355 -15.05 15.45 0.36
CA CYS A 355 -14.27 14.43 1.08
C CYS A 355 -13.61 14.99 2.35
N VAL A 356 -13.07 16.23 2.32
CA VAL A 356 -12.50 16.88 3.52
C VAL A 356 -13.60 17.18 4.56
N ALA A 357 -14.75 17.68 4.14
CA ALA A 357 -15.88 17.93 5.04
C ALA A 357 -16.41 16.63 5.66
N VAL A 358 -16.61 15.60 4.85
CA VAL A 358 -17.05 14.27 5.30
C VAL A 358 -16.02 13.64 6.23
N ALA A 359 -14.71 13.78 5.95
CA ALA A 359 -13.65 13.31 6.82
C ALA A 359 -13.71 13.97 8.21
N ALA A 360 -13.98 15.28 8.28
CA ALA A 360 -14.19 15.97 9.55
C ALA A 360 -15.44 15.46 10.29
N VAL A 361 -16.52 15.14 9.57
CA VAL A 361 -17.71 14.53 10.16
C VAL A 361 -17.43 13.11 10.66
N CYS A 362 -16.68 12.27 9.93
CA CYS A 362 -16.24 10.95 10.39
C CYS A 362 -15.54 11.07 11.74
N VAL A 363 -14.55 11.98 11.85
CA VAL A 363 -13.85 12.25 13.11
C VAL A 363 -14.81 12.66 14.23
N GLY A 364 -15.78 13.54 13.94
CA GLY A 364 -16.82 13.93 14.89
C GLY A 364 -17.68 12.75 15.37
N VAL A 365 -18.11 11.87 14.47
CA VAL A 365 -18.87 10.65 14.79
C VAL A 365 -18.04 9.72 15.67
N GLY A 366 -16.75 9.56 15.35
CA GLY A 366 -15.80 8.79 16.17
C GLY A 366 -15.67 9.34 17.59
N ALA A 367 -15.69 10.66 17.76
CA ALA A 367 -15.63 11.30 19.08
C ALA A 367 -16.91 11.08 19.92
N VAL A 368 -18.08 11.04 19.27
CA VAL A 368 -19.38 10.77 19.92
C VAL A 368 -19.47 9.32 20.41
N ARG A 369 -18.82 8.38 19.70
CA ARG A 369 -18.83 6.94 19.99
C ARG A 369 -20.25 6.37 20.11
N PRO A 370 -21.08 6.48 19.06
CA PRO A 370 -22.41 5.87 19.07
C PRO A 370 -22.31 4.35 19.24
N ALA A 371 -23.45 3.66 19.39
CA ALA A 371 -23.47 2.20 19.42
C ALA A 371 -22.82 1.63 18.13
N PRO A 372 -22.16 0.45 18.16
CA PRO A 372 -21.41 -0.11 17.03
C PRO A 372 -22.19 -0.15 15.71
N LEU A 373 -23.45 -0.60 15.75
CA LEU A 373 -24.29 -0.62 14.56
C LEU A 373 -24.53 0.79 14.00
N ALA A 374 -24.80 1.76 14.87
CA ALA A 374 -25.01 3.16 14.48
C ALA A 374 -23.72 3.80 13.96
N LEU A 375 -22.55 3.47 14.53
CA LEU A 375 -21.25 3.88 14.02
C LEU A 375 -21.05 3.35 12.60
N GLY A 376 -21.24 2.04 12.41
CA GLY A 376 -21.11 1.39 11.11
C GLY A 376 -22.03 2.02 10.06
N ILE A 377 -23.31 2.20 10.37
CA ILE A 377 -24.28 2.83 9.47
C ILE A 377 -23.86 4.27 9.14
N ALA A 378 -23.45 5.05 10.14
CA ALA A 378 -22.97 6.41 9.91
C ALA A 378 -21.77 6.45 8.96
N LEU A 379 -20.79 5.55 9.14
CA LEU A 379 -19.63 5.47 8.25
C LEU A 379 -20.02 5.05 6.82
N VAL A 380 -20.96 4.11 6.66
CA VAL A 380 -21.49 3.74 5.33
C VAL A 380 -22.12 4.94 4.64
N LEU A 381 -22.99 5.67 5.34
CA LEU A 381 -23.64 6.87 4.78
C LEU A 381 -22.61 7.93 4.39
N LEU A 382 -21.62 8.18 5.25
CA LEU A 382 -20.56 9.16 5.01
C LEU A 382 -19.69 8.78 3.82
N LEU A 383 -19.26 7.52 3.70
CA LEU A 383 -18.49 7.02 2.56
C LEU A 383 -19.30 7.06 1.24
N GLY A 384 -20.63 7.03 1.31
CA GLY A 384 -21.51 7.17 0.14
C GLY A 384 -21.67 8.61 -0.38
N VAL A 385 -21.40 9.63 0.44
CA VAL A 385 -21.61 11.05 0.05
C VAL A 385 -20.79 11.47 -1.18
N PRO A 386 -19.46 11.20 -1.26
CA PRO A 386 -18.67 11.57 -2.44
C PRO A 386 -19.19 10.92 -3.73
N TRP A 387 -19.66 9.68 -3.63
CA TRP A 387 -20.24 8.97 -4.77
C TRP A 387 -21.56 9.60 -5.22
N GLY A 388 -22.47 9.89 -4.28
CA GLY A 388 -23.73 10.57 -4.61
C GLY A 388 -23.51 11.91 -5.32
N LEU A 389 -22.50 12.67 -4.90
CA LEU A 389 -22.10 13.90 -5.59
C LEU A 389 -21.61 13.63 -7.02
N ALA A 390 -20.78 12.59 -7.21
CA ALA A 390 -20.25 12.24 -8.52
C ALA A 390 -21.35 11.77 -9.50
N VAL A 391 -22.33 11.01 -9.01
CA VAL A 391 -23.49 10.58 -9.79
C VAL A 391 -24.37 11.78 -10.17
N ALA A 392 -24.71 12.62 -9.21
CA ALA A 392 -25.53 13.82 -9.46
C ALA A 392 -24.87 14.73 -10.51
N TYR A 393 -23.55 14.91 -10.41
CA TYR A 393 -22.78 15.66 -11.41
C TYR A 393 -22.89 15.04 -12.81
N ARG A 394 -22.69 13.73 -12.95
CA ARG A 394 -22.74 13.04 -14.26
C ARG A 394 -24.13 13.13 -14.90
N LEU A 395 -25.18 12.89 -14.13
CA LEU A 395 -26.56 12.98 -14.63
C LEU A 395 -26.90 14.39 -15.15
N SER A 396 -26.51 15.44 -14.41
CA SER A 396 -26.75 16.82 -14.85
C SER A 396 -26.05 17.18 -16.17
N HIS A 397 -24.83 16.67 -16.39
CA HIS A 397 -24.07 16.94 -17.61
C HIS A 397 -24.59 16.15 -18.81
N GLU A 398 -25.10 14.93 -18.60
CA GLU A 398 -25.73 14.14 -19.66
C GLU A 398 -27.00 14.85 -20.18
N GLU A 399 -27.83 15.38 -19.28
CA GLU A 399 -29.03 16.14 -19.64
C GLU A 399 -28.70 17.42 -20.43
N GLU A 400 -27.68 18.17 -20.02
CA GLU A 400 -27.21 19.36 -20.73
C GLU A 400 -26.69 19.02 -22.14
N SER A 401 -25.92 17.94 -22.29
CA SER A 401 -25.40 17.50 -23.58
C SER A 401 -26.51 17.06 -24.54
N ALA A 402 -27.49 16.29 -24.04
CA ALA A 402 -28.64 15.84 -24.82
C ALA A 402 -29.61 16.99 -25.18
N ALA A 403 -29.58 18.09 -24.42
CA ALA A 403 -30.33 19.30 -24.74
C ALA A 403 -29.60 20.17 -25.80
N ALA A 404 -28.27 20.15 -25.81
CA ALA A 404 -27.46 20.84 -26.81
C ALA A 404 -27.56 20.18 -28.20
N ASP A 405 -27.52 18.83 -28.27
CA ASP A 405 -27.64 18.09 -29.54
C ASP A 405 -29.03 18.18 -30.21
N ARG A 406 -30.05 18.62 -29.46
CA ARG A 406 -31.42 18.81 -29.95
C ARG A 406 -31.71 20.21 -30.50
N ARG A 407 -30.75 21.13 -30.39
CA ARG A 407 -30.82 22.50 -30.94
C ARG A 407 -29.96 22.59 -32.19
#